data_AF-A0A9Q0SQH0-F1
#
_entry.id   AF-A0A9Q0SQH0-F1
#
_cell.length_a   1.000
_cell.length_b   1.000
_cell.length_c   1.000
_cell.angle_alpha   90.00
_cell.angle_beta   90.00
_cell.angle_gamma   90.00
#
_symmetry.space_group_name_H-M   'P 1'
#
loop_
_entity.id
_entity.type
_entity.pdbx_description
1 polymer ?
#
loop_
_entity_poly.entity_id
_entity_poly.type
_entity_poly.pdbx_seq_one_letter_code
_entity_poly.pdbx_strand_id
1 'polypeptide(L)'
;MGVSYGEQGRLTLTDDDVIEKSNLSRQFLFRDWKMGQVKSTVAASAAALINPHLMIEAWQNRVSPETENVFDETFWEHLTAIVIALN
;
A
#
# COMPACT_ATOMS: atom_id res chain seq x y z
N MET A 1 -15.20 -6.16 5.11
CA MET A 1 -14.65 -6.03 6.48
C MET A 1 -14.15 -4.62 6.65
N GLY A 2 -14.55 -3.89 7.69
CA GLY A 2 -14.13 -2.51 7.94
C GLY A 2 -12.77 -2.45 8.65
N VAL A 3 -11.70 -2.79 7.95
CA VAL A 3 -10.33 -2.73 8.50
C VAL A 3 -9.84 -1.29 8.45
N SER A 4 -9.10 -0.85 9.47
CA SER A 4 -8.61 0.53 9.62
C SER A 4 -9.72 1.57 9.52
N TYR A 5 -10.86 1.27 10.16
CA TYR A 5 -12.02 2.16 10.28
C TYR A 5 -12.04 2.78 11.68
N GLY A 6 -12.03 4.11 11.78
CA GLY A 6 -12.03 4.87 13.04
C GLY A 6 -10.83 5.81 13.17
N GLU A 7 -10.86 6.70 14.17
CA GLU A 7 -9.87 7.80 14.32
C GLU A 7 -8.41 7.33 14.46
N GLN A 8 -8.19 6.08 14.88
CA GLN A 8 -6.86 5.48 15.03
C GLN A 8 -6.55 4.40 13.98
N GLY A 9 -7.51 4.09 13.10
CA GLY A 9 -7.34 3.07 12.08
C GLY A 9 -6.46 3.60 10.95
N ARG A 10 -5.25 3.05 10.79
CA ARG A 10 -4.33 3.40 9.70
C ARG A 10 -3.93 2.15 8.93
N LEU A 11 -3.83 2.25 7.61
CA LEU A 11 -3.32 1.21 6.74
C LEU A 11 -2.08 1.73 6.04
N THR A 12 -0.91 1.19 6.38
CA THR A 12 0.32 1.47 5.64
C THR A 12 0.46 0.48 4.50
N LEU A 13 0.58 0.98 3.28
CA LEU A 13 0.79 0.20 2.06
C LEU A 13 2.11 0.63 1.44
N THR A 14 3.04 -0.30 1.27
CA THR A 14 4.32 -0.03 0.62
C THR A 14 4.57 -0.96 -0.55
N ASP A 15 5.09 -0.41 -1.65
CA ASP A 15 5.49 -1.12 -2.87
C ASP A 15 6.47 -0.21 -3.62
N ASP A 16 7.66 -0.72 -3.97
CA ASP A 16 8.73 0.02 -4.66
C ASP A 16 8.59 -0.01 -6.19
N ASP A 17 7.59 -0.72 -6.73
CA ASP A 17 7.37 -0.82 -8.16
C ASP A 17 6.40 0.23 -8.73
N VAL A 18 6.44 0.36 -10.06
CA VAL A 18 5.47 1.08 -10.87
C VAL A 18 4.53 0.13 -11.62
N ILE A 19 3.38 0.64 -12.05
CA ILE A 19 2.38 -0.14 -12.79
C ILE A 19 2.89 -0.45 -14.19
N GLU A 20 2.94 -1.75 -14.51
CA GLU A 20 3.28 -2.25 -15.82
C GLU A 20 2.08 -2.90 -16.52
N LYS A 21 2.16 -3.01 -17.85
CA LYS A 21 1.13 -3.68 -18.67
C LYS A 21 0.90 -5.14 -18.24
N SER A 22 1.97 -5.83 -17.84
CA SER A 22 1.92 -7.21 -17.32
C SER A 22 1.02 -7.33 -16.09
N ASN A 23 1.00 -6.31 -15.23
CA ASN A 23 0.26 -6.27 -13.98
C ASN A 23 -1.25 -6.14 -14.19
N LEU A 24 -1.69 -5.46 -15.26
CA LEU A 24 -3.12 -5.17 -15.52
C LEU A 24 -3.98 -6.43 -15.65
N SER A 25 -3.38 -7.55 -16.04
CA SER A 25 -4.07 -8.85 -16.16
C SER A 25 -4.54 -9.43 -14.82
N ARG A 26 -3.90 -9.07 -13.69
CA ARG A 26 -4.12 -9.67 -12.36
C ARG A 26 -4.38 -8.66 -11.25
N GLN A 27 -3.93 -7.41 -11.41
CA GLN A 27 -4.05 -6.34 -10.42
C GLN A 27 -5.15 -5.35 -10.82
N PHE A 28 -6.38 -5.71 -10.51
CA PHE A 28 -7.61 -5.03 -10.97
C PHE A 28 -7.81 -3.60 -10.42
N LEU A 29 -7.01 -3.14 -9.46
CA LEU A 29 -7.02 -1.74 -9.02
C LEU A 29 -6.37 -0.80 -10.04
N PHE A 30 -5.60 -1.35 -10.99
CA PHE A 30 -4.85 -0.61 -11.98
C PHE A 30 -5.57 -0.52 -13.33
N ARG A 31 -5.26 0.54 -14.06
CA ARG A 31 -5.83 0.85 -15.39
C ARG A 31 -4.67 1.18 -16.33
N ASP A 32 -4.89 0.96 -17.61
CA ASP A 32 -3.96 1.27 -18.69
C ASP A 32 -3.48 2.73 -18.66
N TRP A 33 -4.37 3.69 -18.41
CA TRP A 33 -3.98 5.11 -18.30
C TRP A 33 -3.13 5.45 -17.05
N LYS A 34 -2.93 4.51 -16.12
CA LYS A 34 -2.06 4.68 -14.94
C LYS A 34 -0.70 3.97 -15.08
N MET A 35 -0.37 3.44 -16.26
CA MET A 35 0.95 2.82 -16.50
C MET A 35 2.10 3.79 -16.18
N GLY A 36 3.16 3.25 -15.56
CA GLY A 36 4.33 4.02 -15.11
C GLY A 36 4.13 4.80 -13.82
N GLN A 37 2.92 4.83 -13.25
CA GLN A 37 2.69 5.41 -11.93
C GLN A 37 3.01 4.39 -10.82
N VAL A 38 3.34 4.91 -9.65
CA VAL A 38 3.65 4.13 -8.45
C VAL A 38 2.47 3.26 -8.03
N LYS A 39 2.70 1.96 -7.83
CA LYS A 39 1.65 0.99 -7.47
C LYS A 39 0.96 1.35 -6.16
N SER A 40 1.73 1.63 -5.10
CA SER A 40 1.20 1.93 -3.77
C SER A 40 0.30 3.16 -3.77
N THR A 41 0.72 4.27 -4.38
CA THR A 41 -0.06 5.51 -4.47
C THR A 41 -1.37 5.31 -5.25
N VAL A 42 -1.29 4.61 -6.38
CA VAL A 42 -2.48 4.33 -7.19
C VAL A 42 -3.45 3.39 -6.49
N ALA A 43 -2.94 2.35 -5.83
CA ALA A 43 -3.75 1.39 -5.08
C ALA A 43 -4.46 2.08 -3.90
N ALA A 44 -3.75 2.93 -3.15
CA ALA A 44 -4.34 3.72 -2.08
C ALA A 44 -5.46 4.64 -2.60
N SER A 45 -5.22 5.35 -3.70
CA SER A 45 -6.23 6.20 -4.33
C SER A 45 -7.45 5.40 -4.80
N ALA A 46 -7.23 4.23 -5.40
CA ALA A 46 -8.31 3.36 -5.85
C ALA A 46 -9.13 2.79 -4.68
N ALA A 47 -8.47 2.41 -3.59
CA ALA A 47 -9.12 1.91 -2.38
C ALA A 47 -9.91 3.00 -1.65
N ALA A 48 -9.40 4.24 -1.60
CA ALA A 48 -10.13 5.39 -1.05
C ALA A 48 -11.41 5.72 -1.85
N LEU A 49 -11.42 5.50 -3.17
CA LEU A 49 -12.64 5.62 -3.98
C LEU A 49 -13.69 4.55 -3.66
N ILE A 50 -13.25 3.35 -3.25
CA ILE A 50 -14.14 2.24 -2.87
C ILE A 50 -14.67 2.46 -1.45
N ASN A 51 -13.82 2.92 -0.53
CA ASN A 51 -14.19 3.23 0.85
C ASN A 51 -13.50 4.52 1.30
N PRO A 52 -14.19 5.67 1.28
CA PRO A 52 -13.64 6.97 1.69
C PRO A 52 -13.23 7.04 3.16
N HIS A 53 -13.73 6.13 4.00
CA HIS A 53 -13.37 6.07 5.41
C HIS A 53 -12.05 5.31 5.67
N LEU A 54 -11.47 4.71 4.63
CA LEU A 54 -10.21 3.98 4.76
C LEU A 54 -9.05 4.98 4.76
N MET A 55 -8.34 5.08 5.89
CA MET A 55 -7.16 5.93 6.01
C MET A 55 -5.91 5.15 5.59
N ILE A 56 -5.42 5.41 4.38
CA ILE A 56 -4.28 4.71 3.80
C ILE A 56 -3.11 5.66 3.66
N GLU A 57 -1.93 5.19 4.04
CA GLU A 57 -0.68 5.81 3.67
C GLU A 57 0.09 4.95 2.69
N ALA A 58 0.38 5.53 1.53
CA ALA A 58 1.12 4.87 0.46
C ALA A 58 2.60 5.26 0.53
N TRP A 59 3.46 4.28 0.77
CA TRP A 59 4.91 4.43 0.79
C TRP A 59 5.53 3.72 -0.41
N GLN A 60 6.78 4.05 -0.73
CA GLN A 60 7.52 3.49 -1.88
C GLN A 60 8.80 2.78 -1.43
N ASN A 61 8.97 2.61 -0.12
CA ASN A 61 10.16 2.00 0.44
C ASN A 61 10.03 0.48 0.32
N ARG A 62 11.00 -0.15 -0.34
CA ARG A 62 11.18 -1.60 -0.29
C ARG A 62 11.40 -2.01 1.15
N VAL A 63 10.69 -3.05 1.61
CA VAL A 63 10.98 -3.64 2.93
C VAL A 63 12.23 -4.50 2.80
N SER A 64 13.35 -4.01 3.33
CA SER A 64 14.63 -4.72 3.36
C SER A 64 15.52 -4.21 4.50
N PRO A 65 16.60 -4.92 4.87
CA PRO A 65 17.52 -4.47 5.93
C PRO A 65 18.07 -3.07 5.72
N GLU A 66 18.24 -2.64 4.47
CA GLU A 66 18.73 -1.30 4.11
C GLU A 66 17.73 -0.17 4.46
N THR A 67 16.47 -0.51 4.73
CA THR A 67 15.38 0.43 5.04
C THR A 67 14.89 0.31 6.48
N GLU A 68 15.63 -0.36 7.36
CA GLU A 68 15.31 -0.45 8.80
C GLU A 68 15.23 0.91 9.49
N ASN A 69 15.88 1.93 8.94
CA ASN A 69 15.75 3.31 9.42
C ASN A 69 14.37 3.92 9.13
N VAL A 70 13.60 3.35 8.20
CA VAL A 70 12.22 3.75 7.87
C VAL A 70 11.22 2.83 8.55
N PHE A 71 11.51 1.52 8.55
CA PHE A 71 10.72 0.50 9.25
C PHE A 71 11.43 0.12 10.55
N ASP A 72 11.50 1.07 11.46
CA ASP A 72 12.17 0.92 12.76
C ASP A 72 11.31 0.14 13.77
N GLU A 73 11.88 -0.15 14.95
CA GLU A 73 11.19 -0.86 16.03
C GLU A 73 9.88 -0.17 16.42
N THR A 74 9.87 1.16 16.43
CA THR A 74 8.66 1.94 16.73
C THR A 74 7.58 1.68 15.69
N PHE A 75 7.90 1.67 14.39
CA PHE A 75 6.92 1.33 13.35
C PHE A 75 6.30 -0.05 13.60
N TRP A 76 7.12 -1.07 13.85
CA TRP A 76 6.66 -2.45 14.03
C TRP A 76 5.80 -2.65 15.29
N GLU A 77 6.15 -2.02 16.40
CA GLU A 77 5.41 -2.11 17.66
C GLU A 77 3.99 -1.55 17.58
N HIS A 78 3.75 -0.58 16.70
CA HIS A 78 2.43 0.04 16.52
C HIS A 78 1.51 -0.74 15.57
N LEU A 79 1.99 -1.81 14.93
CA LEU A 79 1.18 -2.60 14.00
C LEU A 79 0.32 -3.63 14.73
N THR A 80 -0.96 -3.67 14.39
CA THR A 80 -1.86 -4.74 14.86
C THR A 80 -1.67 -6.03 14.08
N ALA A 81 -1.37 -5.94 12.79
CA ALA A 81 -1.15 -7.08 11.90
C ALA A 81 -0.29 -6.66 10.70
N ILE A 82 0.43 -7.63 10.14
CA ILE A 82 1.19 -7.48 8.90
C ILE A 82 0.60 -8.44 7.87
N VAL A 83 0.34 -7.94 6.66
CA VAL A 83 -0.11 -8.75 5.54
C VAL A 83 0.93 -8.62 4.43
N ILE A 84 1.47 -9.77 4.02
CA ILE A 84 2.50 -9.85 2.98
C ILE A 84 1.83 -10.27 1.67
N ALA A 85 2.11 -9.54 0.59
CA ALA A 85 1.60 -9.81 -0.75
C ALA A 85 2.75 -9.88 -1.77
N LEU A 86 3.85 -10.52 -1.37
CA LEU A 86 5.03 -10.75 -2.22
C LEU A 86 4.78 -12.01 -3.07
N ASN A 87 5.02 -11.91 -4.38
CA ASN A 87 4.97 -13.03 -5.33
C ASN A 87 6.31 -13.12 -6.06
#